data_AF-A0A1C4PGI3-F1
#
_entry.id   AF-A0A1C4PGI3-F1
#
_cell.length_a   1.000
_cell.length_b   1.000
_cell.length_c   1.000
_cell.angle_alpha   90.00
_cell.angle_beta   90.00
_cell.angle_gamma   90.00
#
_symmetry.space_group_name_H-M   'P 1'
#
loop_
_entity.id
_entity.type
_entity.pdbx_description
1 polymer ?
#
loop_
_entity_poly.entity_id
_entity_poly.type
_entity_poly.pdbx_seq_one_letter_code
_entity_poly.pdbx_strand_id
1 'polypeptide(L)'
;MVEIRPYIGSLTMNQDNADHVPFTFDLTLDETRRRAEVVAALGPDWDPVAALRGEAEAYGLLYSGLDAEQQRTYDMLVAAGVLPGEGPGRAGTH
;
A
#
# COMPACT_ATOMS: atom_id res chain seq x y z
N MET A 1 24.24 -28.26 7.44
CA MET A 1 23.41 -28.36 8.67
C MET A 1 23.65 -27.07 9.45
N VAL A 2 22.74 -26.11 9.35
CA VAL A 2 22.88 -24.79 9.98
C VAL A 2 22.11 -24.81 11.29
N GLU A 3 22.82 -24.62 12.39
CA GLU A 3 22.25 -24.55 13.74
C GLU A 3 22.24 -23.08 14.16
N ILE A 4 21.06 -22.47 14.20
CA ILE A 4 20.89 -21.09 14.68
C ILE A 4 20.81 -21.14 16.21
N ARG A 5 21.85 -20.63 16.87
CA ARG A 5 21.85 -20.38 18.32
C ARG A 5 21.32 -18.97 18.61
N PRO A 6 20.46 -18.79 19.62
CA PRO A 6 19.97 -17.47 20.01
C PRO A 6 21.10 -16.68 20.67
N TYR A 7 21.35 -15.48 20.14
CA TYR A 7 22.33 -14.55 20.66
C TYR A 7 21.83 -13.92 21.96
N ILE A 8 22.33 -14.38 23.10
CA ILE A 8 22.21 -13.66 24.37
C ILE A 8 23.44 -12.76 24.47
N GLY A 9 23.30 -11.53 23.95
CA GLY A 9 24.25 -10.45 24.14
C GLY A 9 23.53 -9.27 24.77
N SER A 10 23.72 -9.10 26.08
CA SER A 10 23.33 -7.88 26.79
C SER A 10 24.23 -6.75 26.31
N LEU A 11 23.69 -5.85 25.48
CA LEU A 11 24.29 -4.55 25.26
C LEU A 11 23.66 -3.60 26.27
N THR A 12 24.33 -3.40 27.40
CA THR A 12 23.95 -2.37 28.36
C THR A 12 24.29 -1.00 27.75
N MET A 13 23.39 -0.46 26.92
CA MET A 13 23.34 0.98 26.68
C MET A 13 22.76 1.61 27.95
N ASN A 14 23.64 2.10 28.82
CA ASN A 14 23.23 2.93 29.94
C ASN A 14 22.83 4.30 29.35
N GLN A 15 21.56 4.45 29.00
CA GLN A 15 20.91 5.74 28.84
C GLN A 15 19.96 5.85 30.02
N ASP A 16 20.25 6.76 30.94
CA ASP A 16 19.39 7.09 32.07
C ASP A 16 18.04 7.60 31.55
N ASN A 17 17.11 6.67 31.32
CA ASN A 17 15.75 6.91 30.86
C ASN A 17 14.76 6.69 32.02
N ALA A 18 15.05 7.28 33.19
CA ALA A 18 14.27 7.06 34.41
C ALA A 18 12.83 7.63 34.36
N ASP A 19 12.51 8.46 33.36
CA ASP A 19 11.21 9.13 33.22
C ASP A 19 10.42 8.79 31.93
N HIS A 20 10.86 7.80 31.15
CA HIS A 20 10.13 7.42 29.95
C HIS A 20 8.97 6.47 30.26
N VAL A 21 7.75 6.96 30.06
CA VAL A 21 6.54 6.14 30.13
C VAL A 21 6.41 5.35 28.81
N PRO A 22 6.22 4.01 28.86
CA PRO A 22 6.01 3.23 27.64
C PRO A 22 4.73 3.68 26.93
N PHE A 23 4.88 4.13 25.68
CA PHE A 23 3.78 4.48 24.80
C PHE A 23 3.52 3.32 23.84
N THR A 24 2.35 2.70 23.95
CA THR A 24 1.88 1.67 23.02
C THR A 24 0.70 2.23 22.24
N PHE A 25 0.75 2.12 20.91
CA PHE A 25 -0.29 2.62 20.03
C PHE A 25 -0.76 1.52 19.08
N ASP A 26 -2.06 1.31 19.03
CA ASP A 26 -2.68 0.37 18.09
C ASP A 26 -2.95 1.10 16.77
N LEU A 27 -2.03 0.95 15.82
CA LEU A 27 -2.16 1.52 14.48
C LEU A 27 -3.34 0.95 13.69
N THR A 28 -3.73 -0.30 13.95
CA THR A 28 -4.86 -0.92 13.26
C THR A 28 -6.16 -0.27 13.69
N LEU A 29 -6.36 -0.11 15.01
CA LEU A 29 -7.53 0.55 15.56
C LEU A 29 -7.62 2.01 15.11
N ASP A 30 -6.50 2.72 15.13
CA ASP A 30 -6.46 4.12 14.72
C ASP A 30 -6.73 4.29 13.21
N GLU A 31 -6.16 3.42 12.37
CA GLU A 31 -6.44 3.45 10.92
C GLU A 31 -7.91 3.14 10.62
N THR A 32 -8.53 2.22 11.35
CA THR A 32 -9.98 1.98 11.23
C THR A 32 -10.79 3.22 11.56
N ARG A 33 -10.43 3.95 12.63
CA ARG A 33 -11.09 5.22 12.99
C ARG A 33 -10.87 6.28 11.92
N ARG A 34 -9.63 6.48 11.46
CA ARG A 34 -9.30 7.44 10.40
C ARG A 34 -10.13 7.17 9.14
N ARG A 35 -10.24 5.90 8.71
CA ARG A 35 -11.04 5.52 7.54
C ARG A 35 -12.53 5.76 7.74
N ALA A 36 -13.06 5.48 8.94
CA ALA A 36 -14.46 5.75 9.25
C ALA A 36 -14.78 7.25 9.16
N GLU A 37 -13.94 8.11 9.72
CA GLU A 37 -14.09 9.57 9.63
C GLU A 37 -13.98 10.08 8.19
N VAL A 38 -13.07 9.51 7.39
CA VAL A 38 -12.97 9.83 5.96
C VAL A 38 -14.27 9.49 5.23
N VAL A 39 -14.81 8.29 5.44
CA VAL A 39 -16.08 7.87 4.82
C VAL A 39 -17.24 8.76 5.28
N ALA A 40 -17.29 9.13 6.56
CA ALA A 40 -18.30 10.04 7.08
C ALA A 40 -18.22 11.43 6.43
N ALA A 41 -17.01 11.95 6.21
CA ALA A 41 -16.78 13.24 5.57
C ALA A 41 -17.18 13.29 4.08
N LEU A 42 -17.16 12.15 3.39
CA LEU A 42 -17.63 12.04 2.00
C LEU A 42 -19.15 12.20 1.88
N GLY A 43 -19.89 11.97 2.98
CA GLY A 43 -21.32 12.20 3.07
C GLY A 43 -22.19 11.05 2.54
N PRO A 44 -23.50 11.11 2.80
CA PRO A 44 -24.43 10.02 2.48
C PRO A 44 -24.66 9.80 0.98
N ASP A 45 -24.38 10.80 0.16
CA ASP A 45 -24.57 10.75 -1.29
C ASP A 45 -23.36 10.14 -2.02
N TRP A 46 -22.28 9.83 -1.31
CA TRP A 46 -21.10 9.21 -1.91
C TRP A 46 -21.39 7.76 -2.30
N ASP A 47 -21.30 7.45 -3.59
CA ASP A 47 -21.40 6.10 -4.13
C ASP A 47 -19.99 5.48 -4.28
N PRO A 48 -19.59 4.56 -3.38
CA PRO A 48 -18.27 3.92 -3.45
C PRO A 48 -18.12 3.05 -4.69
N VAL A 49 -19.20 2.51 -5.24
CA VAL A 49 -19.16 1.68 -6.44
C VAL A 49 -18.93 2.55 -7.67
N ALA A 50 -19.58 3.72 -7.75
CA ALA A 50 -19.29 4.70 -8.80
C ALA A 50 -17.84 5.20 -8.74
N ALA A 51 -17.32 5.47 -7.54
CA ALA A 51 -15.92 5.87 -7.36
C ALA A 51 -14.94 4.80 -7.86
N LEU A 52 -15.16 3.52 -7.52
CA LEU A 52 -14.32 2.40 -7.98
C LEU A 52 -14.41 2.18 -9.50
N ARG A 53 -15.59 2.37 -10.10
CA ARG A 53 -15.73 2.32 -11.57
C ARG A 53 -14.96 3.46 -12.24
N GLY A 54 -15.09 4.69 -11.72
CA GLY A 54 -14.34 5.84 -12.24
C GLY A 54 -12.84 5.67 -12.11
N GLU A 55 -12.36 5.07 -11.02
CA GLU A 55 -10.96 4.70 -10.86
C GLU A 55 -10.52 3.68 -11.92
N ALA A 56 -11.29 2.61 -12.15
CA ALA A 56 -10.98 1.61 -13.17
C ALA A 56 -10.96 2.20 -14.59
N GLU A 57 -11.90 3.08 -14.91
CA GLU A 57 -11.94 3.81 -16.19
C GLU A 57 -10.71 4.71 -16.36
N ALA A 58 -10.36 5.48 -15.32
CA ALA A 58 -9.17 6.34 -15.34
C ALA A 58 -7.88 5.52 -15.50
N TYR A 59 -7.77 4.36 -14.85
CA TYR A 59 -6.64 3.45 -15.02
C TYR A 59 -6.51 2.95 -16.46
N GLY A 60 -7.63 2.62 -17.11
CA GLY A 60 -7.65 2.23 -18.53
C GLY A 60 -7.12 3.32 -19.48
N LEU A 61 -7.08 4.57 -19.03
CA LEU A 61 -6.56 5.69 -19.82
C LEU A 61 -5.06 5.95 -19.64
N LEU A 62 -4.44 5.49 -18.54
CA LEU A 62 -3.06 5.85 -18.17
C LEU A 62 -2.01 5.52 -19.23
N TYR A 63 -2.27 4.52 -20.07
CA TYR A 63 -1.40 4.11 -21.18
C TYR A 63 -2.19 3.99 -22.48
N SER A 64 -3.29 4.75 -22.60
CA SER A 64 -4.04 4.85 -23.84
C SER A 64 -3.37 5.83 -24.81
N GLY A 65 -3.49 5.56 -26.11
CA GLY A 65 -3.00 6.47 -27.15
C GLY A 65 -1.47 6.56 -27.28
N LEU A 66 -0.75 5.55 -26.81
CA LEU A 66 0.70 5.48 -26.99
C LEU A 66 1.07 5.36 -28.46
N ASP A 67 2.11 6.08 -28.86
CA ASP A 67 2.74 5.86 -30.16
C ASP A 67 3.59 4.58 -30.17
N ALA A 68 4.15 4.25 -31.32
CA ALA A 68 4.88 3.00 -31.52
C ALA A 68 6.20 2.90 -30.71
N GLU A 69 6.79 4.00 -30.29
CA GLU A 69 8.01 4.01 -29.46
C GLU A 69 7.64 3.94 -27.97
N GLN A 70 6.62 4.67 -27.58
CA GLN A 70 6.05 4.64 -26.24
C GLN A 70 5.49 3.26 -25.90
N GLN A 71 4.79 2.60 -26.84
CA GLN A 71 4.29 1.25 -26.66
C GLN A 71 5.41 0.25 -26.39
N ARG A 72 6.52 0.33 -27.14
CA ARG A 72 7.70 -0.54 -26.91
C ARG A 72 8.31 -0.34 -25.52
N THR A 73 8.34 0.91 -25.07
CA THR A 73 8.84 1.25 -23.73
C THR A 73 7.90 0.71 -22.65
N TYR A 74 6.59 0.88 -22.84
CA TYR A 74 5.56 0.32 -21.95
C TYR A 74 5.69 -1.21 -21.86
N ASP A 75 5.78 -1.91 -22.99
CA ASP A 75 5.92 -3.37 -23.04
C ASP A 75 7.18 -3.85 -22.31
N MET A 76 8.31 -3.14 -22.48
CA MET A 76 9.55 -3.44 -21.77
C MET A 76 9.40 -3.27 -20.25
N LEU A 77 8.72 -2.21 -19.80
CA LEU A 77 8.51 -1.94 -18.38
C LEU A 77 7.52 -2.93 -17.74
N VAL A 78 6.50 -3.37 -18.47
CA VAL A 78 5.60 -4.44 -18.05
C VAL A 78 6.36 -5.76 -17.93
N ALA A 79 7.17 -6.12 -18.94
CA ALA A 79 7.99 -7.32 -18.90
C ALA A 79 9.00 -7.32 -17.75
N ALA A 80 9.53 -6.15 -17.38
CA ALA A 80 10.41 -5.96 -16.22
C ALA A 80 9.67 -5.93 -14.87
N GLY A 81 8.33 -5.96 -14.86
CA GLY A 81 7.52 -5.86 -13.64
C GLY A 81 7.52 -4.47 -13.00
N VAL A 82 7.99 -3.45 -13.71
CA VAL A 82 8.00 -2.05 -13.25
C VAL A 82 6.61 -1.45 -13.36
N LEU A 83 5.90 -1.76 -14.45
CA LEU A 83 4.53 -1.33 -14.67
C LEU A 83 3.56 -2.51 -14.57
N PRO A 84 2.32 -2.26 -14.11
CA PRO A 84 1.27 -3.26 -14.19
C PRO A 84 0.91 -3.51 -15.67
N GLY A 85 0.80 -4.78 -16.06
CA GLY A 85 0.31 -5.16 -17.38
C GLY A 85 -1.22 -5.08 -17.49
N GLU A 86 -1.73 -5.15 -18.72
CA GLU A 86 -3.16 -5.27 -19.02
C GLU A 86 -3.68 -6.65 -18.60
N GLY A 87 -4.02 -6.81 -17.33
CA GLY A 87 -4.60 -8.04 -16.79
C GLY A 87 -5.34 -7.77 -15.48
N PRO A 88 -6.22 -8.68 -15.02
CA PRO A 88 -6.97 -8.55 -13.78
C PRO A 88 -6.05 -8.72 -12.57
N GLY A 89 -5.12 -7.78 -12.37
CA GLY A 89 -4.08 -7.84 -11.35
C GLY A 89 -4.48 -7.21 -10.01
N ARG A 90 -5.76 -6.90 -9.77
CA ARG A 90 -6.15 -6.29 -8.49
C ARG A 90 -7.57 -6.55 -7.96
N ALA A 91 -8.35 -7.41 -8.59
CA ALA A 91 -9.61 -7.92 -8.04
C ALA A 91 -9.52 -9.45 -7.88
N GLY A 92 -8.71 -9.90 -6.91
CA GLY A 92 -8.49 -11.33 -6.71
C GLY A 92 -7.42 -11.67 -5.69
N THR A 93 -7.34 -10.95 -4.57
CA THR A 93 -6.72 -11.46 -3.34
C THR A 93 -7.46 -10.86 -2.15
N HIS A 94 -8.65 -11.38 -1.85
CA HIS A 94 -9.24 -11.45 -0.52
C HIS A 94 -10.37 -12.47 -0.53
#